data_AF-W2NWF9-F1
#
_entry.id   AF-W2NWF9-F1
#
_cell.length_a   1.000
_cell.length_b   1.000
_cell.length_c   1.000
_cell.angle_alpha   90.00
_cell.angle_beta   90.00
_cell.angle_gamma   90.00
#
_symmetry.space_group_name_H-M   'P 1'
#
loop_
_entity.id
_entity.type
_entity.pdbx_description
1 polymer ?
#
loop_
_entity_poly.entity_id
_entity_poly.type
_entity_poly.pdbx_seq_one_letter_code
_entity_poly.pdbx_strand_id
1 'polypeptide(L)'
;MVIGEVPSRSCRYCDDEPCEWVQYSRDITGSRLRMLTCSHRRLTSRLVTRTLSQHYYYKKYGQLSKKTRIRLPFCVERGIQRLDNAVSRVCTVGSPPAAEQTESSAERTVSEVGVSA
;
A
#
# COMPACT_ATOMS: atom_id res chain seq x y z
N MET A 1 32.77 -10.35 15.65
CA MET A 1 31.59 -9.81 14.95
C MET A 1 31.03 -10.91 14.08
N VAL A 2 29.98 -11.59 14.54
CA VAL A 2 29.29 -12.62 13.74
C VAL A 2 28.13 -11.90 13.07
N ILE A 3 28.35 -11.42 11.84
CA ILE A 3 27.25 -10.94 11.02
C ILE A 3 26.51 -12.21 10.58
N GLY A 4 25.45 -12.53 11.30
CA GLY A 4 24.59 -13.67 11.00
C GLY A 4 24.12 -13.58 9.55
N GLU A 5 24.54 -14.56 8.75
CA GLU A 5 23.97 -14.86 7.46
C GLU A 5 22.45 -14.92 7.62
N VAL A 6 21.74 -13.94 7.08
CA VAL A 6 20.28 -14.01 6.93
C VAL A 6 20.06 -15.26 6.06
N PRO A 7 19.34 -16.28 6.55
CA PRO A 7 19.15 -17.48 5.77
C PRO A 7 18.51 -17.05 4.46
N SER A 8 19.21 -17.30 3.35
CA SER A 8 18.72 -17.15 2.00
C SER A 8 17.45 -17.97 1.89
N ARG A 9 16.29 -17.37 2.20
CA ARG A 9 14.99 -17.97 1.98
C ARG A 9 14.86 -18.12 0.48
N SER A 10 15.33 -19.25 -0.02
CA SER A 10 15.33 -19.60 -1.43
C SER A 10 13.92 -19.39 -1.95
N CYS A 11 13.83 -18.54 -2.95
CA CYS A 11 12.57 -18.27 -3.59
C CYS A 11 12.33 -19.35 -4.64
N ARG A 12 11.13 -19.94 -4.63
CA ARG A 12 10.71 -20.97 -5.60
C ARG A 12 10.71 -20.50 -7.06
N TYR A 13 11.09 -19.24 -7.31
CA TYR A 13 11.11 -18.60 -8.63
C TYR A 13 12.52 -18.22 -9.10
N CYS A 14 13.55 -18.52 -8.32
CA CYS A 14 14.91 -18.03 -8.58
C CYS A 14 15.90 -19.12 -8.99
N ASP A 15 15.49 -20.38 -9.18
CA ASP A 15 16.33 -21.47 -9.72
C ASP A 15 17.80 -21.40 -9.27
N ASP A 16 18.00 -21.46 -7.94
CA ASP A 16 19.30 -21.38 -7.22
C ASP A 16 20.06 -20.04 -7.24
N GLU A 17 19.59 -19.01 -7.95
CA GLU A 17 20.09 -17.64 -7.82
C GLU A 17 19.65 -16.99 -6.49
N PRO A 18 20.47 -16.08 -5.92
CA PRO A 18 20.09 -15.33 -4.73
C PRO A 18 18.79 -14.57 -5.00
N CYS A 19 17.79 -14.82 -4.15
CA CYS A 19 16.47 -14.21 -4.33
C CYS A 19 16.55 -12.69 -4.18
N GLU A 20 16.42 -11.99 -5.31
CA GLU A 20 16.40 -10.52 -5.32
C GLU A 20 15.29 -9.95 -4.44
N TRP A 21 14.14 -10.63 -4.35
CA TRP A 21 13.11 -10.22 -3.42
C TRP A 21 13.60 -10.27 -1.97
N VAL A 22 14.29 -11.32 -1.53
CA VAL A 22 14.80 -11.39 -0.15
C VAL A 22 15.77 -10.24 0.10
N GLN A 23 16.65 -9.94 -0.84
CA GLN A 23 17.64 -8.87 -0.73
C GLN A 23 17.00 -7.47 -0.64
N TYR A 24 16.02 -7.16 -1.49
CA TYR A 24 15.44 -5.81 -1.57
C TYR A 24 14.12 -5.64 -0.81
N SER A 25 13.50 -6.72 -0.32
CA SER A 25 12.18 -6.70 0.33
C SER A 25 12.10 -5.74 1.50
N ARG A 26 13.15 -5.65 2.33
CA ARG A 26 13.18 -4.78 3.50
C ARG A 26 13.03 -3.31 3.11
N ASP A 27 13.81 -2.88 2.11
CA ASP A 27 13.79 -1.52 1.59
C ASP A 27 12.46 -1.19 0.89
N ILE A 28 11.97 -2.11 0.05
CA ILE A 28 10.69 -1.99 -0.66
C ILE A 28 9.53 -1.89 0.35
N THR A 29 9.53 -2.74 1.38
CA THR A 29 8.51 -2.73 2.45
C THR A 29 8.56 -1.43 3.24
N GLY A 30 9.76 -0.97 3.62
CA GLY A 30 9.93 0.32 4.29
C GLY A 30 9.44 1.50 3.44
N SER A 31 9.69 1.46 2.13
CA SER A 31 9.19 2.44 1.18
C SER A 31 7.65 2.43 1.11
N ARG A 32 7.03 1.24 1.08
CA ARG A 32 5.57 1.10 1.12
C ARG A 32 4.97 1.62 2.41
N LEU A 33 5.57 1.32 3.55
CA LEU A 33 5.13 1.83 4.86
C LEU A 33 5.19 3.36 4.89
N ARG A 34 6.29 3.96 4.42
CA ARG A 34 6.38 5.42 4.29
C ARG A 34 5.29 6.00 3.39
N MET A 35 4.96 5.36 2.27
CA MET A 35 3.84 5.81 1.43
C MET A 35 2.49 5.75 2.14
N LEU A 36 2.30 4.81 3.07
CA LEU A 36 1.08 4.73 3.88
C LEU A 36 1.05 5.81 4.96
N THR A 37 2.17 6.07 5.63
CA THR A 37 2.24 7.05 6.72
C THR A 37 2.33 8.50 6.24
N CYS A 38 2.90 8.74 5.04
CA CYS A 38 3.12 10.10 4.53
C CYS A 38 1.91 10.72 3.82
N SER A 39 0.80 10.00 3.62
CA SER A 39 -0.18 10.42 2.59
C SER A 39 -1.49 11.00 3.12
N HIS A 40 -1.68 12.29 2.85
CA HIS A 40 -2.95 13.04 2.78
C HIS A 40 -3.84 12.67 1.55
N ARG A 41 -3.43 11.71 0.69
CA ARG A 41 -4.22 11.23 -0.47
C ARG A 41 -4.11 9.71 -0.66
N ARG A 42 -5.20 9.06 -1.05
CA ARG A 42 -5.22 7.63 -1.38
C ARG A 42 -4.41 7.34 -2.66
N LEU A 43 -3.37 6.52 -2.53
CA LEU A 43 -2.57 6.06 -3.68
C LEU A 43 -3.24 4.86 -4.34
N THR A 44 -3.31 4.86 -5.67
CA THR A 44 -3.80 3.70 -6.43
C THR A 44 -2.76 2.59 -6.48
N SER A 45 -3.19 1.33 -6.54
CA SER A 45 -2.30 0.15 -6.67
C SER A 45 -1.30 0.28 -7.83
N ARG A 46 -1.72 0.87 -8.95
CA ARG A 46 -0.85 1.15 -10.11
C ARG A 46 0.29 2.11 -9.76
N LEU A 47 -0.02 3.19 -9.04
CA LEU A 47 0.98 4.17 -8.63
C LEU A 47 1.96 3.59 -7.61
N VAL A 48 1.44 2.82 -6.65
CA VAL A 48 2.25 2.12 -5.65
C VAL A 48 3.22 1.17 -6.33
N THR A 49 2.71 0.30 -7.20
CA THR A 49 3.54 -0.67 -7.93
C THR A 49 4.62 0.05 -8.71
N ARG A 50 4.28 1.12 -9.45
CA ARG A 50 5.27 1.91 -10.20
C ARG A 50 6.37 2.47 -9.31
N THR A 51 6.01 3.06 -8.17
CA THR A 51 6.99 3.68 -7.26
C THR A 51 7.88 2.62 -6.59
N LEU A 52 7.32 1.47 -6.22
CA LEU A 52 8.10 0.36 -5.66
C LEU A 52 9.04 -0.27 -6.71
N SER A 53 8.58 -0.43 -7.95
CA SER A 53 9.45 -0.86 -9.07
C SER A 53 10.61 0.10 -9.27
N GLN A 54 10.34 1.41 -9.21
CA GLN A 54 11.36 2.45 -9.33
C GLN A 54 12.37 2.39 -8.18
N HIS A 55 11.90 2.15 -6.96
CA HIS A 55 12.76 2.03 -5.78
C HIS A 55 13.69 0.82 -5.89
N TYR A 56 13.17 -0.34 -6.31
CA TYR A 56 13.97 -1.52 -6.61
C TYR A 56 15.03 -1.22 -7.68
N TYR A 57 14.63 -0.59 -8.79
CA TYR A 57 15.55 -0.28 -9.88
C TYR A 57 16.68 0.65 -9.42
N TYR A 58 16.36 1.66 -8.60
CA TYR A 58 17.35 2.53 -7.99
C TYR A 58 18.31 1.77 -7.07
N LYS A 59 17.80 0.86 -6.23
CA LYS A 59 18.63 0.04 -5.34
C LYS A 59 19.56 -0.91 -6.10
N LYS A 60 19.10 -1.46 -7.22
CA LYS A 60 19.88 -2.40 -8.03
C LYS A 60 20.91 -1.73 -8.92
N TYR A 61 20.56 -0.61 -9.56
CA TYR A 61 21.39 0.03 -10.60
C TYR A 61 21.98 1.39 -10.19
N GLY A 62 21.64 1.89 -8.99
CA GLY A 62 22.11 3.19 -8.50
C GLY A 62 21.48 4.42 -9.16
N GLN A 63 20.53 4.21 -10.08
CA GLN A 63 19.93 5.29 -10.87
C GLN A 63 18.42 5.10 -11.03
N LEU A 64 17.72 6.19 -11.32
CA LEU A 64 16.29 6.14 -11.63
C LEU A 64 16.09 5.73 -13.11
N SER A 65 15.21 4.75 -13.34
CA SER A 65 14.74 4.41 -14.67
C SER A 65 14.00 5.59 -15.30
N LYS A 66 14.35 5.91 -16.54
CA LYS A 66 13.59 6.86 -17.40
C LYS A 66 12.36 6.21 -18.03
N LYS A 67 12.27 4.87 -17.99
CA LYS A 67 11.17 4.11 -18.62
C LYS A 67 9.95 4.08 -17.69
N THR A 68 8.78 4.28 -18.27
CA THR A 68 7.47 4.21 -17.59
C THR A 68 7.16 2.81 -17.05
N ARG A 69 7.71 1.76 -17.68
CA ARG A 69 7.61 0.37 -17.23
C ARG A 69 9.00 -0.22 -17.06
N ILE A 70 9.33 -0.60 -15.84
CA ILE A 70 10.55 -1.33 -15.49
C ILE A 70 10.24 -2.82 -15.57
N ARG A 71 11.09 -3.59 -16.25
CA ARG A 71 11.03 -5.05 -16.21
C ARG A 71 11.62 -5.51 -14.88
N LEU A 72 10.81 -6.20 -14.08
CA LEU A 72 11.22 -6.76 -12.80
C LEU A 72 11.44 -8.27 -12.94
N PRO A 73 12.36 -8.86 -12.18
CA PRO A 73 12.36 -10.31 -11.95
C PRO A 73 11.03 -10.74 -11.35
N PHE A 74 10.58 -11.94 -11.72
CA PHE A 74 9.26 -12.45 -11.32
C PHE A 74 9.09 -12.53 -9.80
N CYS A 75 10.16 -12.88 -9.06
CA CYS A 75 10.14 -12.92 -7.60
C CYS A 75 9.85 -11.55 -6.98
N VAL A 76 10.43 -10.48 -7.54
CA VAL A 76 10.24 -9.09 -7.08
C VAL A 76 8.86 -8.58 -7.42
N GLU A 77 8.41 -8.83 -8.66
CA GLU A 77 7.06 -8.44 -9.09
C GLU A 77 5.99 -9.08 -8.21
N ARG A 78 6.09 -10.40 -7.95
CA ARG A 78 5.15 -11.12 -7.12
C ARG A 78 5.23 -10.70 -5.65
N GLY A 79 6.41 -10.35 -5.17
CA GLY A 79 6.61 -9.77 -3.84
C GLY A 79 5.88 -8.44 -3.67
N ILE A 80 6.04 -7.53 -4.63
CA ILE A 80 5.35 -6.22 -4.65
C ILE A 80 3.84 -6.40 -4.68
N GLN A 81 3.31 -7.27 -5.55
CA GLN A 81 1.87 -7.53 -5.63
C GLN A 81 1.31 -8.10 -4.31
N ARG A 82 2.01 -9.04 -3.67
CA ARG A 82 1.60 -9.58 -2.36
C ARG A 82 1.58 -8.51 -1.29
N LEU A 83 2.59 -7.64 -1.26
CA LEU A 83 2.67 -6.53 -0.33
C LEU A 83 1.50 -5.55 -0.51
N ASP A 84 1.19 -5.18 -1.75
CA ASP A 84 0.08 -4.26 -2.03
C ASP A 84 -1.29 -4.87 -1.68
N ASN A 85 -1.49 -6.15 -1.99
CA ASN A 85 -2.71 -6.89 -1.62
C ASN A 85 -2.87 -7.02 -0.10
N ALA A 86 -1.78 -7.28 0.64
CA ALA A 86 -1.82 -7.38 2.09
C ALA A 86 -2.26 -6.05 2.73
N VAL A 87 -1.67 -4.94 2.26
CA VAL A 87 -2.07 -3.59 2.68
C VAL A 87 -3.52 -3.30 2.34
N SER A 88 -3.95 -3.61 1.11
CA SER A 88 -5.34 -3.42 0.68
C SER A 88 -6.32 -4.14 1.61
N ARG A 89 -6.07 -5.42 1.92
CA ARG A 89 -6.92 -6.20 2.85
C ARG A 89 -7.00 -5.59 4.24
N VAL A 90 -5.88 -5.16 4.80
CA VAL A 90 -5.85 -4.53 6.13
C VAL A 90 -6.63 -3.21 6.12
N CYS A 91 -6.47 -2.39 5.08
CA CYS A 91 -7.22 -1.14 4.94
C CYS A 91 -8.72 -1.36 4.68
N THR A 92 -9.14 -2.48 4.07
CA THR A 92 -10.56 -2.83 3.92
C THR A 92 -11.18 -3.28 5.23
N VAL A 93 -10.46 -4.03 6.06
CA VAL A 93 -10.94 -4.50 7.38
C VAL A 93 -10.92 -3.40 8.43
N GLY A 94 -10.02 -2.41 8.31
CA GLY A 94 -9.90 -1.28 9.23
C GLY A 94 -10.89 -0.13 9.00
N SER A 95 -11.74 -0.19 7.98
CA SER A 95 -12.88 0.73 7.88
C SER A 95 -13.99 0.20 8.80
N PRO A 96 -14.38 0.90 9.88
CA PRO A 96 -15.62 0.56 10.57
C PRO A 96 -16.77 0.63 9.54
N PRO A 97 -17.73 -0.31 9.56
CA PRO A 97 -18.94 -0.12 8.79
C PRO A 97 -19.55 1.21 9.26
N ALA A 98 -19.92 2.06 8.30
CA ALA A 98 -20.78 3.21 8.55
C ALA A 98 -22.13 2.66 9.04
N ALA A 99 -22.21 2.34 10.33
CA ALA A 99 -23.43 1.95 10.99
C ALA A 99 -24.25 3.23 11.22
N GLU A 100 -25.37 3.28 10.50
CA GLU A 100 -26.65 3.82 10.96
C GLU A 100 -26.68 5.30 11.34
N GLN A 101 -26.85 6.15 10.32
CA GLN A 101 -27.72 7.32 10.48
C GLN A 101 -29.17 6.86 10.36
N THR A 102 -29.73 6.35 11.45
CA THR A 102 -31.17 6.39 11.69
C THR A 102 -31.46 7.68 12.46
N GLU A 103 -31.49 8.81 11.75
CA GLU A 103 -32.17 10.00 12.25
C GLU A 103 -33.68 9.72 12.27
N SER A 104 -34.14 9.13 13.37
CA SER A 104 -35.49 9.30 13.85
C SER A 104 -35.59 10.72 14.41
N SER A 105 -36.04 11.66 13.59
CA SER A 105 -36.45 12.98 14.09
C SER A 105 -37.91 13.20 13.72
N ALA A 106 -38.71 13.27 14.78
CA ALA A 106 -40.15 13.30 14.76
C ALA A 106 -40.71 14.54 14.07
N GLU A 107 -41.79 14.29 13.33
CA GLU A 107 -42.87 15.20 12.97
C GLU A 107 -43.16 16.24 14.08
N ARG A 108 -43.09 17.54 13.77
CA ARG A 108 -43.88 18.57 14.48
C ARG A 108 -44.10 19.84 13.63
N THR A 109 -45.21 19.82 12.90
CA THR A 109 -46.24 20.87 12.71
C THR A 109 -45.87 22.35 12.89
N VAL A 110 -46.04 23.08 11.77
CA VAL A 110 -46.66 24.42 11.54
C VAL A 110 -46.60 25.45 12.68
N SER A 111 -45.89 26.56 12.41
CA SER A 111 -46.07 27.84 13.11
C SER A 111 -46.80 28.83 12.21
N GLU A 112 -47.98 29.28 12.62
CA GLU A 112 -48.46 30.64 12.34
C GLU A 112 -48.84 31.27 13.68
N VAL A 113 -48.07 32.29 14.07
CA VAL A 113 -48.28 33.10 15.26
C VAL A 113 -49.14 34.30 14.87
N GLY A 114 -50.29 34.44 15.53
CA GLY A 114 -51.12 35.63 15.43
C GLY A 114 -50.42 36.82 16.08
N VAL A 115 -50.37 37.94 15.36
CA VAL A 115 -49.94 39.24 15.90
C VAL A 115 -51.20 40.09 16.04
N SER A 116 -51.50 40.51 17.26
CA SER A 116 -52.43 41.61 17.54
C SER A 116 -51.90 42.40 18.72
N ALA A 117 -51.63 43.68 18.48
CA ALA A 117 -51.72 44.77 19.44
C ALA A 117 -51.89 46.07 18.63
#